data_AF-A0A7X8CZD9-F1
#
_entry.id   AF-A0A7X8CZD9-F1
#
_cell.length_a   1.000
_cell.length_b   1.000
_cell.length_c   1.000
_cell.angle_alpha   90.00
_cell.angle_beta   90.00
_cell.angle_gamma   90.00
#
_symmetry.space_group_name_H-M   'P 1'
#
loop_
_entity.id
_entity.type
_entity.pdbx_description
1 polymer ?
#
loop_
_entity_poly.entity_id
_entity_poly.type
_entity_poly.pdbx_seq_one_letter_code
_entity_poly.pdbx_strand_id
1 'polypeptide(L)'
;QDSFSGEPENLIVKVTVREPEPATGSQTRPAEVPATVVERPAAAAPAAASTGSTPSPSPTRSAPSSAAAVPAAAAPIPPPDSALSAAEAPPVRRDLPSAPEELLRLAREDLAASRIAGVLEVLDRYMQLFPFGSDEAHYLYAKAYEQNTPYRDIKKAYANYRKVRAEWPRSPFWRESAERVTYIERHYFDIR
;
A
#
# COMPACT_ATOMS: atom_id res chain seq x y z
N GLN A 1 -40.26 44.14 18.43
CA GLN A 1 -41.40 43.25 18.15
C GLN A 1 -41.01 42.49 16.91
N ASP A 2 -40.26 41.42 17.08
CA ASP A 2 -40.73 40.03 17.34
C ASP A 2 -40.89 39.31 16.01
N SER A 3 -40.48 38.06 15.78
CA SER A 3 -39.69 37.04 16.47
C SER A 3 -39.66 35.83 15.51
N PHE A 4 -38.86 34.81 15.82
CA PHE A 4 -38.76 33.47 15.19
C PHE A 4 -37.95 33.40 13.90
N SER A 5 -36.65 33.06 13.93
CA SER A 5 -36.02 31.86 14.50
C SER A 5 -36.70 30.58 14.03
N GLY A 6 -36.39 30.15 12.81
CA GLY A 6 -36.63 28.79 12.33
C GLY A 6 -35.36 27.97 12.56
N GLU A 7 -35.38 27.12 13.58
CA GLU A 7 -34.33 26.17 13.90
C GLU A 7 -34.14 25.13 12.78
N PRO A 8 -32.92 24.64 12.51
CA PRO A 8 -32.76 23.42 11.72
C PRO A 8 -33.19 22.22 12.58
N GLU A 9 -34.23 21.52 12.13
CA GLU A 9 -34.69 20.26 12.70
C GLU A 9 -33.53 19.27 12.77
N ASN A 10 -33.08 19.03 14.00
CA ASN A 10 -32.09 18.03 14.35
C ASN A 10 -32.77 16.66 14.18
N LEU A 11 -32.57 16.03 13.02
CA LEU A 11 -33.05 14.68 12.72
C LEU A 11 -32.29 13.68 13.61
N ILE A 12 -32.81 13.44 14.82
CA ILE A 12 -32.33 12.42 15.74
C ILE A 12 -32.61 11.06 15.10
N VAL A 13 -31.63 10.51 14.40
CA VAL A 13 -31.62 9.11 13.98
C VAL A 13 -31.51 8.26 15.24
N LYS A 14 -32.63 7.64 15.65
CA LYS A 14 -32.64 6.59 16.68
C LYS A 14 -31.73 5.44 16.23
N VAL A 15 -30.50 5.43 16.72
CA VAL A 15 -29.61 4.26 16.66
C VAL A 15 -30.20 3.21 17.60
N THR A 16 -30.91 2.23 17.04
CA THR A 16 -31.26 1.00 17.77
C THR A 16 -29.97 0.22 17.99
N VAL A 17 -29.44 0.30 19.21
CA VAL A 17 -28.36 -0.55 19.70
C VAL A 17 -28.88 -1.99 19.73
N ARG A 18 -28.34 -2.85 18.87
CA ARG A 18 -28.57 -4.29 18.95
C ARG A 18 -27.54 -4.86 19.93
N GLU A 19 -27.99 -5.03 21.16
CA GLU A 19 -27.29 -5.70 22.26
C GLU A 19 -26.97 -7.16 21.86
N PRO A 20 -25.74 -7.66 22.07
CA PRO A 20 -25.44 -9.08 21.94
C PRO A 20 -25.86 -9.82 23.23
N GLU A 21 -26.81 -10.74 23.10
CA GLU A 21 -27.21 -11.63 24.20
C GLU A 21 -26.04 -12.45 24.74
N PRO A 22 -25.92 -12.61 26.07
CA PRO A 22 -25.09 -13.64 26.68
C PRO A 22 -25.92 -14.91 26.89
N ALA A 23 -25.72 -15.93 26.04
CA ALA A 23 -26.26 -17.26 26.32
C ALA A 23 -25.42 -17.95 27.41
N THR A 24 -25.81 -17.71 28.66
CA THR A 24 -25.46 -18.53 29.83
C THR A 24 -26.42 -19.73 29.87
N GLY A 25 -25.88 -20.93 29.69
CA GLY A 25 -26.54 -22.18 30.09
C GLY A 25 -25.78 -22.78 31.27
N SER A 26 -26.32 -22.60 32.49
CA SER A 26 -25.91 -23.34 33.70
C SER A 26 -26.68 -24.66 33.75
N GLN A 27 -25.99 -25.82 33.77
CA GLN A 27 -25.58 -26.58 34.95
C GLN A 27 -26.62 -27.60 35.43
N THR A 28 -26.27 -28.89 35.34
CA THR A 28 -26.64 -29.92 36.33
C THR A 28 -25.47 -30.89 36.51
N ARG A 29 -24.83 -30.82 37.70
CA ARG A 29 -24.01 -31.86 38.35
C ARG A 29 -24.93 -32.51 39.41
N PRO A 30 -24.72 -33.76 39.88
CA PRO A 30 -23.69 -34.03 40.89
C PRO A 30 -23.00 -35.42 40.83
N ALA A 31 -21.88 -35.51 41.56
CA ALA A 31 -21.17 -36.70 42.10
C ALA A 31 -20.61 -37.72 41.07
N GLU A 32 -19.32 -38.06 41.07
CA GLU A 32 -18.66 -38.85 42.11
C GLU A 32 -17.12 -38.75 41.98
N VAL A 33 -16.40 -38.75 43.11
CA VAL A 33 -14.95 -39.01 43.20
C VAL A 33 -14.79 -40.26 44.07
N PRO A 34 -13.79 -41.13 43.83
CA PRO A 34 -12.51 -40.92 44.52
C PRO A 34 -11.26 -41.28 43.70
N ALA A 35 -10.14 -40.80 44.23
CA ALA A 35 -8.76 -40.97 43.78
C ALA A 35 -8.29 -42.42 43.69
N THR A 36 -7.33 -42.70 42.79
CA THR A 36 -6.21 -43.63 43.03
C THR A 36 -5.01 -43.21 42.16
N VAL A 37 -3.84 -43.25 42.80
CA VAL A 37 -2.46 -42.99 42.36
C VAL A 37 -1.97 -44.04 41.35
N VAL A 38 -0.74 -43.86 40.81
CA VAL A 38 0.13 -44.82 40.08
C VAL A 38 0.03 -44.63 38.54
N GLU A 39 1.05 -44.41 37.69
CA GLU A 39 2.52 -44.52 37.71
C GLU A 39 3.11 -43.73 36.53
N ARG A 40 4.37 -43.29 36.65
CA ARG A 40 5.31 -42.96 35.55
C ARG A 40 6.30 -44.14 35.52
N PRO A 41 6.70 -44.77 34.38
CA PRO A 41 7.75 -44.17 33.52
C PRO A 41 7.89 -44.64 32.05
N ALA A 42 8.73 -43.87 31.32
CA ALA A 42 9.66 -44.26 30.23
C ALA A 42 9.04 -44.90 28.96
N ALA A 43 9.59 -44.88 27.74
CA ALA A 43 10.82 -44.46 27.06
C ALA A 43 10.38 -44.35 25.55
N ALA A 44 11.09 -43.91 24.53
CA ALA A 44 12.49 -43.65 24.28
C ALA A 44 12.59 -42.84 22.96
N ALA A 45 13.47 -41.85 22.91
CA ALA A 45 14.33 -41.62 21.73
C ALA A 45 15.54 -42.57 21.85
N PRO A 46 16.25 -42.94 20.76
CA PRO A 46 17.36 -42.13 20.22
C PRO A 46 17.40 -42.14 18.67
N ALA A 47 17.90 -41.14 17.93
CA ALA A 47 19.26 -40.57 17.78
C ALA A 47 20.27 -41.43 16.97
N ALA A 48 21.09 -40.70 16.18
CA ALA A 48 22.31 -41.03 15.43
C ALA A 48 22.11 -41.18 13.90
N ALA A 49 22.55 -40.26 13.03
CA ALA A 49 23.89 -39.72 12.74
C ALA A 49 24.80 -40.67 11.93
N SER A 50 25.18 -40.24 10.71
CA SER A 50 26.38 -40.65 9.95
C SER A 50 26.51 -39.65 8.77
N THR A 51 27.38 -38.63 8.86
CA THR A 51 28.81 -38.59 8.45
C THR A 51 29.05 -38.62 6.95
N GLY A 52 29.81 -37.64 6.43
CA GLY A 52 30.56 -37.81 5.18
C GLY A 52 30.87 -36.51 4.43
N SER A 53 32.01 -35.89 4.74
CA SER A 53 32.63 -34.81 3.97
C SER A 53 33.27 -35.32 2.67
N THR A 54 33.27 -34.51 1.59
CA THR A 54 34.39 -34.40 0.63
C THR A 54 34.30 -33.09 -0.18
N PRO A 55 35.42 -32.36 -0.38
CA PRO A 55 35.51 -31.21 -1.28
C PRO A 55 36.17 -31.55 -2.64
N SER A 56 36.16 -30.55 -3.55
CA SER A 56 37.12 -30.31 -4.66
C SER A 56 36.76 -30.87 -6.06
N PRO A 57 37.34 -30.38 -7.17
CA PRO A 57 37.61 -28.99 -7.63
C PRO A 57 37.04 -28.70 -9.05
N SER A 58 37.02 -27.44 -9.47
CA SER A 58 36.86 -27.03 -10.89
C SER A 58 38.01 -27.57 -11.76
N PRO A 59 37.82 -27.73 -13.08
CA PRO A 59 38.65 -26.92 -13.98
C PRO A 59 38.04 -26.55 -15.35
N THR A 60 38.66 -25.52 -15.95
CA THR A 60 38.95 -25.37 -17.39
C THR A 60 38.03 -24.54 -18.29
N ARG A 61 38.61 -23.38 -18.60
CA ARG A 61 38.51 -22.43 -19.71
C ARG A 61 38.74 -23.05 -21.11
N SER A 62 38.24 -22.32 -22.13
CA SER A 62 38.54 -22.36 -23.58
C SER A 62 37.51 -23.17 -24.40
N ALA A 63 37.05 -22.77 -25.58
CA ALA A 63 37.63 -21.89 -26.60
C ALA A 63 36.53 -21.39 -27.59
N PRO A 64 36.87 -20.57 -28.60
CA PRO A 64 35.96 -19.74 -29.39
C PRO A 64 35.35 -20.47 -30.60
N SER A 65 34.23 -19.96 -31.13
CA SER A 65 33.86 -20.21 -32.51
C SER A 65 33.74 -18.89 -33.25
N SER A 66 34.68 -18.68 -34.15
CA SER A 66 34.77 -17.60 -35.13
C SER A 66 34.15 -18.05 -36.46
N ALA A 67 33.91 -17.08 -37.33
CA ALA A 67 33.47 -17.12 -38.73
C ALA A 67 31.94 -17.24 -38.94
N ALA A 68 31.28 -16.48 -39.82
CA ALA A 68 31.72 -15.68 -40.96
C ALA A 68 30.67 -14.58 -41.25
N ALA A 69 31.09 -13.34 -41.53
CA ALA A 69 31.09 -12.72 -42.87
C ALA A 69 29.70 -12.30 -43.42
N VAL A 70 29.44 -10.99 -43.45
CA VAL A 70 29.15 -10.16 -44.66
C VAL A 70 29.01 -8.68 -44.27
N PRO A 71 29.66 -7.72 -44.96
CA PRO A 71 29.35 -6.30 -44.85
C PRO A 71 28.46 -5.83 -46.02
N ALA A 72 27.77 -4.72 -45.77
CA ALA A 72 27.21 -3.76 -46.75
C ALA A 72 25.98 -4.20 -47.57
N ALA A 73 24.83 -3.67 -47.17
CA ALA A 73 23.88 -3.07 -48.11
C ALA A 73 23.08 -1.98 -47.39
N ALA A 74 23.25 -0.75 -47.88
CA ALA A 74 22.57 0.44 -47.41
C ALA A 74 21.05 0.34 -47.65
N ALA A 75 20.27 0.64 -46.62
CA ALA A 75 18.90 1.12 -46.75
C ALA A 75 18.82 2.46 -46.01
N PRO A 76 18.36 3.55 -46.64
CA PRO A 76 18.22 4.83 -45.98
C PRO A 76 17.14 4.71 -44.90
N ILE A 77 17.55 4.88 -43.65
CA ILE A 77 16.64 5.05 -42.52
C ILE A 77 16.00 6.44 -42.69
N PRO A 78 14.68 6.57 -42.87
CA PRO A 78 14.04 7.88 -42.82
C PRO A 78 14.22 8.49 -41.43
N PRO A 79 14.24 9.84 -41.30
CA PRO A 79 14.50 10.50 -40.03
C PRO A 79 13.51 10.05 -38.96
N PRO A 80 13.91 9.98 -37.68
CA PRO A 80 12.95 9.91 -36.60
C PRO A 80 12.25 11.26 -36.52
N ASP A 81 11.17 11.42 -37.28
CA ASP A 81 10.05 12.28 -36.90
C ASP A 81 9.27 11.58 -35.76
N SER A 82 10.01 11.18 -34.72
CA SER A 82 9.45 11.20 -33.37
C SER A 82 9.44 12.67 -33.00
N ALA A 83 8.42 13.36 -33.50
CA ALA A 83 7.93 14.56 -32.87
C ALA A 83 7.96 14.27 -31.38
N LEU A 84 8.93 14.88 -30.72
CA LEU A 84 8.91 15.15 -29.32
C LEU A 84 7.53 15.74 -29.07
N SER A 85 6.59 14.90 -28.62
CA SER A 85 5.53 15.36 -27.74
C SER A 85 6.28 15.91 -26.54
N ALA A 86 6.70 17.16 -26.66
CA ALA A 86 6.91 18.04 -25.55
C ALA A 86 5.61 17.88 -24.76
N ALA A 87 5.69 17.13 -23.67
CA ALA A 87 4.63 17.03 -22.70
C ALA A 87 4.39 18.47 -22.26
N GLU A 88 3.38 19.08 -22.87
CA GLU A 88 2.91 20.39 -22.52
C GLU A 88 2.63 20.35 -21.03
N ALA A 89 3.35 21.19 -20.27
CA ALA A 89 3.06 21.36 -18.86
C ALA A 89 1.57 21.71 -18.78
N PRO A 90 0.74 20.88 -18.10
CA PRO A 90 -0.69 21.11 -18.09
C PRO A 90 -0.95 22.50 -17.48
N PRO A 91 -1.93 23.26 -18.01
CA PRO A 91 -2.32 24.52 -17.40
C PRO A 91 -2.73 24.25 -15.95
N VAL A 92 -2.22 25.07 -15.03
CA VAL A 92 -2.72 25.16 -13.65
C VAL A 92 -4.23 25.24 -13.72
N ARG A 93 -4.93 24.26 -13.12
CA ARG A 93 -6.38 24.15 -13.29
C ARG A 93 -7.02 25.27 -12.51
N ARG A 94 -7.58 26.25 -13.21
CA ARG A 94 -8.21 27.41 -12.57
C ARG A 94 -9.52 27.06 -11.85
N ASP A 95 -10.17 25.98 -12.28
CA ASP A 95 -11.43 25.50 -11.69
C ASP A 95 -11.27 24.03 -11.26
N LEU A 96 -10.90 23.83 -10.00
CA LEU A 96 -10.99 22.51 -9.38
C LEU A 96 -12.41 22.27 -8.85
N PRO A 97 -12.95 21.05 -8.99
CA PRO A 97 -14.23 20.70 -8.39
C PRO A 97 -14.14 20.80 -6.86
N SER A 98 -15.29 20.96 -6.20
CA SER A 98 -15.37 20.98 -4.73
C SER A 98 -15.93 19.68 -4.14
N ALA A 99 -16.45 18.78 -4.99
CA ALA A 99 -16.94 17.47 -4.57
C ALA A 99 -15.75 16.54 -4.28
N PRO A 100 -15.76 15.80 -3.16
CA PRO A 100 -14.63 14.96 -2.76
C PRO A 100 -14.36 13.83 -3.77
N GLU A 101 -15.40 13.18 -4.28
CA GLU A 101 -15.29 12.07 -5.22
C GLU A 101 -14.69 12.50 -6.57
N GLU A 102 -15.05 13.69 -7.04
CA GLU A 102 -14.51 14.25 -8.28
C GLU A 102 -13.03 14.62 -8.15
N LEU A 103 -12.63 15.17 -6.99
CA LEU A 103 -11.23 15.44 -6.70
C LEU A 103 -10.42 14.14 -6.68
N LEU A 104 -10.91 13.08 -6.03
CA LEU A 104 -10.22 11.78 -6.00
C LEU A 104 -10.17 11.13 -7.40
N ARG A 105 -11.25 11.22 -8.18
CA ARG A 105 -11.26 10.76 -9.58
C ARG A 105 -10.19 11.49 -10.40
N LEU A 106 -10.14 12.81 -10.30
CA LEU A 106 -9.18 13.63 -11.03
C LEU A 106 -7.74 13.33 -10.62
N ALA A 107 -7.48 13.16 -9.31
CA ALA A 107 -6.17 12.77 -8.80
C ALA A 107 -5.72 11.41 -9.34
N ARG A 108 -6.62 10.42 -9.44
CA ARG A 108 -6.33 9.12 -10.06
C ARG A 108 -5.98 9.26 -11.54
N GLU A 109 -6.75 10.04 -12.28
CA GLU A 109 -6.50 10.29 -13.71
C GLU A 109 -5.15 10.97 -13.94
N ASP A 110 -4.82 11.96 -13.13
CA ASP A 110 -3.51 12.62 -13.20
C ASP A 110 -2.37 11.71 -12.80
N LEU A 111 -2.56 10.86 -11.80
CA LEU A 111 -1.56 9.89 -11.40
C LEU A 111 -1.32 8.87 -12.51
N ALA A 112 -2.38 8.36 -13.15
CA ALA A 112 -2.29 7.46 -14.30
C ALA A 112 -1.59 8.13 -15.50
N ALA A 113 -1.82 9.43 -15.70
CA ALA A 113 -1.14 10.24 -16.71
C ALA A 113 0.26 10.73 -16.28
N SER A 114 0.79 10.31 -15.12
CA SER A 114 2.06 10.78 -14.54
C SER A 114 2.17 12.30 -14.36
N ARG A 115 1.04 13.01 -14.24
CA ARG A 115 0.96 14.46 -14.02
C ARG A 115 1.03 14.80 -12.54
N ILE A 116 2.18 14.53 -11.92
CA ILE A 116 2.34 14.56 -10.45
C ILE A 116 2.07 15.93 -9.84
N ALA A 117 2.44 17.02 -10.52
CA ALA A 117 2.09 18.37 -10.06
C ALA A 117 0.57 18.55 -9.90
N GLY A 118 -0.21 18.09 -10.89
CA GLY A 118 -1.67 18.14 -10.86
C GLY A 118 -2.26 17.24 -9.77
N VAL A 119 -1.70 16.06 -9.55
CA VAL A 119 -2.12 15.18 -8.43
C VAL A 119 -1.98 15.91 -7.10
N LEU A 120 -0.82 16.52 -6.85
CA LEU A 120 -0.57 17.23 -5.59
C LEU A 120 -1.48 18.45 -5.43
N GLU A 121 -1.69 19.24 -6.49
CA GLU A 121 -2.61 20.38 -6.47
C GLU A 121 -4.05 19.95 -6.12
N VAL A 122 -4.53 18.87 -6.75
CA VAL A 122 -5.88 18.33 -6.54
C VAL A 122 -6.04 17.77 -5.12
N LEU A 123 -5.04 17.04 -4.63
CA LEU A 123 -5.08 16.47 -3.28
C LEU A 123 -4.91 17.55 -2.20
N ASP A 124 -4.12 18.60 -2.44
CA ASP A 124 -4.00 19.74 -1.52
C ASP A 124 -5.35 20.46 -1.40
N ARG A 125 -6.05 20.63 -2.52
CA ARG A 125 -7.42 21.15 -2.51
C ARG A 125 -8.37 20.23 -1.73
N TYR A 126 -8.25 18.92 -1.89
CA TYR A 126 -9.05 17.95 -1.15
C TYR A 126 -8.83 18.10 0.37
N MET A 127 -7.59 18.18 0.83
CA MET A 127 -7.28 18.31 2.27
C MET A 127 -7.73 19.65 2.86
N GLN A 128 -7.75 20.72 2.06
CA GLN A 128 -8.31 22.01 2.48
C GLN A 128 -9.82 21.95 2.71
N LEU A 129 -10.55 21.22 1.86
CA LEU A 129 -12.00 21.09 1.95
C LEU A 129 -12.44 20.01 2.95
N PHE A 130 -11.64 18.94 3.08
CA PHE A 130 -11.94 17.75 3.88
C PHE A 130 -10.78 17.46 4.84
N PRO A 131 -10.69 18.17 5.99
CA PRO A 131 -9.56 18.08 6.90
C PRO A 131 -9.38 16.71 7.57
N PHE A 132 -10.47 15.92 7.66
CA PHE A 132 -10.40 14.53 8.13
C PHE A 132 -9.73 13.59 7.11
N GLY A 133 -9.64 14.03 5.85
CA GLY A 133 -9.06 13.28 4.75
C GLY A 133 -9.83 11.99 4.43
N SER A 134 -9.24 11.18 3.57
CA SER A 134 -9.67 9.81 3.29
C SER A 134 -8.46 8.89 3.18
N ASP A 135 -8.67 7.59 3.37
CA ASP A 135 -7.68 6.57 3.11
C ASP A 135 -7.15 6.64 1.68
N GLU A 136 -8.05 6.81 0.71
CA GLU A 136 -7.68 6.95 -0.70
C GLU A 136 -6.82 8.19 -0.94
N ALA A 137 -7.18 9.35 -0.39
CA ALA A 137 -6.40 10.57 -0.59
C ALA A 137 -4.96 10.43 -0.07
N HIS A 138 -4.77 9.86 1.12
CA HIS A 138 -3.44 9.63 1.68
C HIS A 138 -2.66 8.60 0.86
N TYR A 139 -3.32 7.54 0.39
CA TYR A 139 -2.70 6.57 -0.50
C TYR A 139 -2.24 7.21 -1.82
N LEU A 140 -3.05 8.08 -2.43
CA LEU A 140 -2.69 8.80 -3.66
C LEU A 140 -1.55 9.80 -3.45
N TYR A 141 -1.52 10.52 -2.32
CA TYR A 141 -0.36 11.35 -1.95
C TYR A 141 0.91 10.52 -1.87
N ALA A 142 0.83 9.36 -1.21
CA ALA A 142 1.98 8.48 -1.06
C ALA A 142 2.49 7.99 -2.42
N LYS A 143 1.58 7.59 -3.32
CA LYS A 143 1.91 7.20 -4.69
C LYS A 143 2.53 8.33 -5.49
N ALA A 144 2.00 9.55 -5.37
CA ALA A 144 2.51 10.73 -6.07
C ALA A 144 3.94 11.07 -5.64
N TYR A 145 4.20 11.11 -4.33
CA TYR A 145 5.53 11.39 -3.78
C TYR A 145 6.54 10.28 -4.01
N GLU A 146 6.09 9.07 -4.31
CA GLU A 146 6.96 7.94 -4.64
C GLU A 146 7.47 7.98 -6.09
N GLN A 147 6.76 8.64 -7.00
CA GLN A 147 7.14 8.73 -8.41
C GLN A 147 8.49 9.42 -8.60
N ASN A 148 9.26 8.99 -9.59
CA ASN A 148 10.55 9.60 -9.93
C ASN A 148 10.38 10.93 -10.68
N THR A 149 9.94 11.95 -9.95
CA THR A 149 9.71 13.31 -10.45
C THR A 149 10.41 14.34 -9.56
N PRO A 150 10.48 15.62 -9.95
CA PRO A 150 11.03 16.67 -9.09
C PRO A 150 10.31 16.81 -7.75
N TYR A 151 9.08 16.33 -7.64
CA TYR A 151 8.28 16.34 -6.42
C TYR A 151 8.52 15.12 -5.53
N ARG A 152 9.42 14.21 -5.91
CA ARG A 152 9.67 12.97 -5.18
C ARG A 152 10.14 13.24 -3.75
N ASP A 153 9.40 12.71 -2.79
CA ASP A 153 9.72 12.81 -1.37
C ASP A 153 9.33 11.52 -0.64
N ILE A 154 10.29 10.64 -0.46
CA ILE A 154 10.04 9.32 0.15
C ILE A 154 9.65 9.45 1.63
N LYS A 155 10.07 10.51 2.32
CA LYS A 155 9.67 10.73 3.72
C LYS A 155 8.17 11.05 3.80
N LYS A 156 7.69 11.93 2.91
CA LYS A 156 6.25 12.22 2.79
C LYS A 156 5.46 11.01 2.30
N ALA A 157 5.99 10.25 1.34
CA ALA A 157 5.35 9.02 0.89
C ALA A 157 5.17 8.02 2.03
N TYR A 158 6.25 7.79 2.79
CA TYR A 158 6.24 6.92 3.97
C TYR A 158 5.21 7.35 5.01
N ALA A 159 5.20 8.64 5.36
CA ALA A 159 4.27 9.18 6.35
C ALA A 159 2.81 8.93 5.95
N ASN A 160 2.48 9.16 4.68
CA ASN A 160 1.14 8.93 4.15
C ASN A 160 0.75 7.44 4.14
N TYR A 161 1.61 6.53 3.65
CA TYR A 161 1.33 5.09 3.70
C TYR A 161 1.19 4.57 5.14
N ARG A 162 2.04 5.06 6.05
CA ARG A 162 1.96 4.71 7.47
C ARG A 162 0.63 5.16 8.08
N LYS A 163 0.15 6.35 7.69
CA LYS A 163 -1.16 6.85 8.12
C LYS A 163 -2.31 5.96 7.62
N VAL A 164 -2.29 5.58 6.34
CA VAL A 164 -3.26 4.63 5.76
C VAL A 164 -3.30 3.32 6.56
N ARG A 165 -2.12 2.76 6.83
CA ARG A 165 -1.96 1.53 7.61
C ARG A 165 -2.51 1.65 9.05
N ALA A 166 -2.30 2.80 9.69
CA ALA A 166 -2.63 3.00 11.11
C ALA A 166 -4.11 3.37 11.33
N GLU A 167 -4.65 4.29 10.53
CA GLU A 167 -5.97 4.86 10.73
C GLU A 167 -7.08 4.08 10.02
N TRP A 168 -6.78 3.39 8.92
CA TRP A 168 -7.77 2.67 8.12
C TRP A 168 -7.43 1.19 7.91
N PRO A 169 -7.50 0.35 8.97
CA PRO A 169 -7.18 -1.08 8.90
C PRO A 169 -8.13 -1.91 8.00
N ARG A 170 -9.30 -1.36 7.67
CA ARG A 170 -10.30 -2.01 6.78
C ARG A 170 -10.30 -1.43 5.36
N SER A 171 -9.42 -0.49 5.07
CA SER A 171 -9.31 0.10 3.73
C SER A 171 -8.81 -0.92 2.71
N PRO A 172 -9.28 -0.89 1.46
CA PRO A 172 -8.69 -1.69 0.38
C PRO A 172 -7.21 -1.35 0.14
N PHE A 173 -6.78 -0.13 0.47
CA PHE A 173 -5.39 0.34 0.31
C PHE A 173 -4.47 -0.06 1.46
N TRP A 174 -5.02 -0.65 2.53
CA TRP A 174 -4.26 -0.98 3.73
C TRP A 174 -3.09 -1.93 3.45
N ARG A 175 -3.38 -3.04 2.75
CA ARG A 175 -2.39 -4.10 2.48
C ARG A 175 -1.22 -3.56 1.68
N GLU A 176 -1.52 -2.85 0.60
CA GLU A 176 -0.49 -2.26 -0.26
C GLU A 176 0.32 -1.18 0.47
N SER A 177 -0.34 -0.35 1.28
CA SER A 177 0.35 0.65 2.10
C SER A 177 1.29 0.00 3.12
N ALA A 178 0.88 -1.10 3.76
CA ALA A 178 1.72 -1.83 4.71
C ALA A 178 2.95 -2.48 4.04
N GLU A 179 2.76 -3.05 2.84
CA GLU A 179 3.86 -3.58 2.03
C GLU A 179 4.84 -2.46 1.64
N ARG A 180 4.32 -1.30 1.23
CA ARG A 180 5.14 -0.14 0.87
C ARG A 180 5.91 0.45 2.05
N VAL A 181 5.28 0.56 3.22
CA VAL A 181 5.96 0.96 4.47
C VAL A 181 7.15 0.04 4.75
N THR A 182 6.94 -1.27 4.68
CA THR A 182 7.99 -2.26 4.92
C THR A 182 9.12 -2.17 3.90
N TYR A 183 8.77 -1.96 2.62
CA TYR A 183 9.78 -1.76 1.57
C TYR A 183 10.61 -0.51 1.82
N ILE A 184 9.96 0.62 2.13
CA ILE A 184 10.65 1.89 2.35
C ILE A 184 11.60 1.79 3.55
N GLU A 185 11.17 1.17 4.66
CA GLU A 185 12.01 0.97 5.85
C GLU A 185 13.27 0.13 5.58
N ARG A 186 13.17 -0.83 4.64
CA ARG A 186 14.30 -1.70 4.27
C ARG A 186 15.25 -1.03 3.27
N HIS A 187 14.74 -0.14 2.42
CA HIS A 187 15.52 0.46 1.32
C HIS A 187 16.07 1.86 1.65
N TYR A 188 15.41 2.59 2.54
CA TYR A 188 15.77 3.98 2.88
C TYR A 188 16.07 4.09 4.37
N PHE A 189 17.34 3.92 4.72
CA PHE A 189 17.81 3.88 6.11
C PHE A 189 17.66 5.21 6.86
N ASP A 190 17.58 6.34 6.15
CA ASP A 190 17.49 7.69 6.73
C ASP A 190 16.05 8.12 7.12
N ILE A 191 15.07 7.22 6.98
CA ILE A 191 13.64 7.53 7.20
C ILE A 191 13.12 7.03 8.56
N ARG A 192 13.88 6.15 9.22
CA ARG A 192 13.52 5.58 10.53
C ARG A 192 13.81 6.50 11.71
#